data_AF-A0A9D5G6B6-F1
#
_entry.id   AF-A0A9D5G6B6-F1
#
_cell.length_a   1.000
_cell.length_b   1.000
_cell.length_c   1.000
_cell.angle_alpha   90.00
_cell.angle_beta   90.00
_cell.angle_gamma   90.00
#
_symmetry.space_group_name_H-M   'P 1'
#
loop_
_entity.id
_entity.type
_entity.pdbx_description
1 polymer ?
#
loop_
_entity_poly.entity_id
_entity_poly.type
_entity_poly.pdbx_seq_one_letter_code
_entity_poly.pdbx_strand_id
1 'polypeptide(L)'
;MRRSTFTVASLAMATVGRPHGVRASEPLSVLYAGSLVTPMERSVAPALAKQGIDFRGEAKGSLALANLIAGGLRQPDVFISADPKLIDGLMEGAQPLARWEITFATTRLVVGYARGSRFADDFQRVARREKKIGDVLLEPGLRLGRTDPALDPKGYRSIIATKLLARGGGPPDLARRLLGAERNPAQILPEETLLARLESGDVDAAFLYATEAIARNVPFAELPVSANLGDPEQAAHYAS
;
A
#
# COMPACT_ATOMS: atom_id res chain seq x y z
N MET A 1 -13.24 -8.76 -26.67
CA MET A 1 -13.34 -7.62 -25.73
C MET A 1 -13.25 -8.16 -24.32
N ARG A 2 -12.07 -8.10 -23.69
CA ARG A 2 -11.83 -8.72 -22.39
C ARG A 2 -11.65 -7.60 -21.36
N ARG A 3 -12.58 -7.52 -20.42
CA ARG A 3 -12.54 -6.59 -19.29
C ARG A 3 -11.37 -6.98 -18.39
N SER A 4 -10.49 -6.03 -18.17
CA SER A 4 -9.31 -6.10 -17.32
C SER A 4 -9.64 -5.46 -15.98
N THR A 5 -9.49 -6.19 -14.88
CA THR A 5 -9.44 -5.63 -13.53
C THR A 5 -8.17 -6.16 -12.88
N PHE A 6 -7.27 -5.24 -12.57
CA PHE A 6 -5.91 -5.48 -12.08
C PHE A 6 -5.86 -5.19 -10.58
N THR A 7 -4.69 -5.09 -9.95
CA THR A 7 -4.57 -4.52 -8.61
C THR A 7 -3.44 -3.50 -8.59
N VAL A 8 -3.76 -2.28 -8.16
CA VAL A 8 -3.53 -1.07 -8.96
C VAL A 8 -3.73 0.19 -8.09
N ALA A 9 -2.98 1.25 -8.37
CA ALA A 9 -3.43 2.59 -7.99
C ALA A 9 -4.58 3.01 -8.92
N SER A 10 -5.81 3.00 -8.40
CA SER A 10 -6.99 3.39 -9.18
C SER A 10 -7.54 4.71 -8.70
N LEU A 11 -7.96 5.53 -9.66
CA LEU A 11 -8.60 6.81 -9.46
C LEU A 11 -10.11 6.67 -9.72
N ALA A 12 -10.95 7.06 -8.76
CA ALA A 12 -12.39 7.19 -8.95
C ALA A 12 -12.87 8.61 -8.67
N MET A 13 -13.81 9.09 -9.48
CA MET A 13 -14.49 10.37 -9.32
C MET A 13 -15.90 10.15 -8.78
N ALA A 14 -16.22 10.74 -7.64
CA ALA A 14 -17.59 10.77 -7.11
C ALA A 14 -18.30 12.01 -7.65
N THR A 15 -19.43 11.83 -8.33
CA THR A 15 -20.25 12.96 -8.81
C THR A 15 -21.59 12.94 -8.07
N VAL A 16 -21.71 13.77 -7.03
CA VAL A 16 -23.00 14.09 -6.40
C VAL A 16 -23.44 15.45 -6.92
N GLY A 17 -24.56 15.49 -7.63
CA GLY A 17 -25.06 16.72 -8.27
C GLY A 17 -25.42 17.80 -7.24
N ARG A 18 -24.72 18.94 -7.29
CA ARG A 18 -25.11 20.19 -6.60
C ARG A 18 -25.64 21.23 -7.60
N PRO A 19 -26.74 21.95 -7.30
CA PRO A 19 -27.17 23.09 -8.10
C PRO A 19 -26.14 24.23 -7.97
N HIS A 20 -25.80 24.84 -9.10
CA HIS A 20 -24.71 25.81 -9.24
C HIS A 20 -25.15 27.22 -8.79
N GLY A 21 -24.68 27.64 -7.62
CA GLY A 21 -24.53 29.05 -7.26
C GLY A 21 -23.03 29.39 -7.29
N VAL A 22 -22.66 30.52 -7.89
CA VAL A 22 -21.27 30.98 -8.02
C VAL A 22 -20.60 31.01 -6.63
N ARG A 23 -19.75 30.02 -6.36
CA ARG A 23 -18.95 29.90 -5.14
C ARG A 23 -17.49 30.21 -5.50
N ALA A 24 -16.79 30.91 -4.60
CA ALA A 24 -15.32 30.87 -4.57
C ALA A 24 -14.89 29.41 -4.73
N SER A 25 -13.86 29.13 -5.55
CA SER A 25 -13.52 27.77 -5.97
C SER A 25 -13.54 26.81 -4.77
N GLU A 26 -14.52 25.90 -4.76
CA GLU A 26 -14.62 24.93 -3.67
C GLU A 26 -13.30 24.13 -3.65
N PRO A 27 -12.72 23.89 -2.47
CA PRO A 27 -11.48 23.11 -2.39
C PRO A 27 -11.71 21.71 -2.95
N LEU A 28 -10.74 21.23 -3.73
CA LEU A 28 -10.73 19.87 -4.25
C LEU A 28 -10.35 18.90 -3.12
N SER A 29 -11.32 18.16 -2.63
CA SER A 29 -11.13 17.15 -1.59
C SER A 29 -10.68 15.82 -2.20
N VAL A 30 -9.51 15.34 -1.80
CA VAL A 30 -8.92 14.09 -2.32
C VAL A 30 -8.57 13.14 -1.19
N LEU A 31 -9.18 11.96 -1.19
CA LEU A 31 -8.74 10.85 -0.34
C LEU A 31 -7.79 9.96 -1.12
N TYR A 32 -6.66 9.58 -0.54
CA TYR A 32 -5.69 8.74 -1.25
C TYR A 32 -4.94 7.78 -0.32
N ALA A 33 -4.46 6.67 -0.89
CA ALA A 33 -3.67 5.68 -0.18
C ALA A 33 -2.44 6.30 0.50
N GLY A 34 -2.13 5.88 1.72
CA GLY A 34 -0.96 6.38 2.47
C GLY A 34 0.37 6.27 1.70
N SER A 35 0.54 5.22 0.91
CA SER A 35 1.70 5.03 0.03
C SER A 35 1.87 6.11 -1.05
N LEU A 36 0.85 6.95 -1.27
CA LEU A 36 0.86 8.06 -2.24
C LEU A 36 1.11 9.43 -1.58
N VAL A 37 1.32 9.50 -0.27
CA VAL A 37 1.60 10.78 0.44
C VAL A 37 2.72 11.57 -0.25
N THR A 38 3.86 10.94 -0.51
CA THR A 38 4.99 11.66 -1.12
C THR A 38 4.66 12.24 -2.51
N PRO A 39 4.17 11.46 -3.50
CA PRO A 39 3.82 12.04 -4.80
C PRO A 39 2.65 13.02 -4.74
N MET A 40 1.65 12.78 -3.89
CA MET A 40 0.50 13.67 -3.75
C MET A 40 0.90 15.03 -3.16
N GLU A 41 1.67 15.05 -2.08
CA GLU A 41 2.02 16.29 -1.39
C GLU A 41 3.20 17.03 -2.03
N ARG A 42 4.16 16.32 -2.64
CA ARG A 42 5.37 16.96 -3.23
C ARG A 42 5.25 17.27 -4.71
N SER A 43 4.27 16.70 -5.41
CA SER A 43 4.12 16.90 -6.86
C SER A 43 2.72 17.32 -7.26
N VAL A 44 1.70 16.56 -6.89
CA VAL A 44 0.32 16.82 -7.33
C VAL A 44 -0.24 18.09 -6.70
N ALA A 45 -0.18 18.23 -5.37
CA ALA A 45 -0.71 19.40 -4.68
C ALA A 45 -0.03 20.72 -5.11
N PRO A 46 1.32 20.81 -5.24
CA PRO A 46 1.97 22.01 -5.78
C PRO A 46 1.60 22.30 -7.24
N ALA A 47 1.41 21.26 -8.07
CA ALA A 47 1.02 21.45 -9.46
C ALA A 47 -0.42 22.00 -9.56
N LEU A 48 -1.35 21.49 -8.76
CA LEU A 48 -2.72 21.99 -8.66
C LEU A 48 -2.77 23.42 -8.12
N ALA A 49 -1.96 23.74 -7.11
CA ALA A 49 -1.86 25.09 -6.56
C ALA A 49 -1.40 26.12 -7.61
N LYS A 50 -0.46 25.75 -8.51
CA LYS A 50 -0.05 26.59 -9.65
C LYS A 50 -1.19 26.86 -10.65
N GLN A 51 -2.20 26.00 -10.68
CA GLN A 51 -3.42 26.17 -11.49
C GLN A 51 -4.54 26.88 -10.71
N GLY A 52 -4.29 27.36 -9.48
CA GLY A 52 -5.29 28.02 -8.64
C GLY A 52 -6.29 27.07 -7.97
N ILE A 53 -6.01 25.77 -7.90
CA ILE A 53 -6.86 24.77 -7.27
C ILE A 53 -6.43 24.58 -5.80
N ASP A 54 -7.33 24.84 -4.84
CA ASP A 54 -7.12 24.55 -3.41
C ASP A 54 -7.26 23.04 -3.17
N PHE A 55 -6.13 22.33 -3.04
CA PHE A 55 -6.09 20.90 -2.79
C PHE A 55 -6.22 20.59 -1.29
N ARG A 56 -7.17 19.73 -0.92
CA ARG A 56 -7.36 19.22 0.45
C ARG A 56 -7.25 17.70 0.46
N GLY A 57 -6.07 17.23 0.86
CA GLY A 57 -5.74 15.81 0.92
C GLY A 57 -5.97 15.19 2.29
N GLU A 58 -6.51 13.96 2.32
CA GLU A 58 -6.46 13.09 3.50
C GLU A 58 -5.95 11.69 3.09
N ALA A 59 -4.83 11.30 3.71
CA ALA A 59 -4.15 10.04 3.42
C ALA A 59 -4.39 9.00 4.52
N LYS A 60 -4.80 7.78 4.16
CA LYS A 60 -4.93 6.61 5.06
C LYS A 60 -4.79 5.30 4.28
N GLY A 61 -4.85 4.16 4.97
CA GLY A 61 -5.05 2.87 4.32
C GLY A 61 -6.31 2.86 3.44
N SER A 62 -6.21 2.37 2.21
CA SER A 62 -7.30 2.51 1.23
C SER A 62 -8.60 1.82 1.65
N LEU A 63 -8.52 0.71 2.40
CA LEU A 63 -9.72 0.04 2.91
C LEU A 63 -10.41 0.89 3.99
N ALA A 64 -9.63 1.55 4.86
CA ALA A 64 -10.19 2.52 5.81
C ALA A 64 -10.89 3.67 5.09
N LEU A 65 -10.28 4.26 4.04
CA LEU A 65 -10.90 5.33 3.25
C LEU A 65 -12.16 4.86 2.53
N ALA A 66 -12.13 3.69 1.89
CA ALA A 66 -13.29 3.11 1.23
C ALA A 66 -14.45 2.89 2.22
N ASN A 67 -14.18 2.40 3.43
CA ASN A 67 -15.19 2.26 4.48
C ASN A 67 -15.78 3.60 4.94
N LEU A 68 -14.95 4.66 5.03
CA LEU A 68 -15.44 6.01 5.36
C LEU A 68 -16.35 6.58 4.25
N ILE A 69 -16.02 6.31 2.98
CA ILE A 69 -16.85 6.70 1.83
C ILE A 69 -18.16 5.92 1.84
N ALA A 70 -18.09 4.58 1.94
CA ALA A 70 -19.24 3.69 1.96
C ALA A 70 -20.20 3.99 3.14
N GLY A 71 -19.65 4.35 4.30
CA GLY A 71 -20.42 4.77 5.46
C GLY A 71 -20.93 6.21 5.42
N GLY A 72 -20.64 6.98 4.36
CA GLY A 72 -21.06 8.38 4.22
C GLY A 72 -20.35 9.38 5.15
N LEU A 73 -19.33 8.94 5.88
CA LEU A 73 -18.54 9.77 6.81
C LEU A 73 -17.51 10.67 6.09
N ARG A 74 -17.22 10.36 4.81
CA ARG A 74 -16.45 11.18 3.88
C ARG A 74 -17.10 11.18 2.51
N GLN A 75 -17.04 12.33 1.84
CA GLN A 75 -17.56 12.52 0.48
C GLN A 75 -16.53 13.31 -0.34
N PRO A 76 -15.40 12.69 -0.72
CA PRO A 76 -14.39 13.38 -1.52
C PRO A 76 -14.82 13.53 -2.97
N ASP A 77 -14.22 14.48 -3.68
CA ASP A 77 -14.35 14.59 -5.14
C ASP A 77 -13.60 13.45 -5.83
N VAL A 78 -12.46 13.06 -5.25
CA VAL A 78 -11.53 12.08 -5.80
C VAL A 78 -11.10 11.08 -4.74
N PHE A 79 -11.16 9.79 -5.07
CA PHE A 79 -10.58 8.71 -4.28
C PHE A 79 -9.49 7.98 -5.06
N ILE A 80 -8.30 7.86 -4.48
CA ILE A 80 -7.14 7.16 -5.06
C ILE A 80 -6.78 5.96 -4.18
N SER A 81 -7.20 4.77 -4.59
CA SER A 81 -6.96 3.53 -3.84
C SER A 81 -5.67 2.85 -4.29
N ALA A 82 -4.96 2.16 -3.37
CA ALA A 82 -3.88 1.23 -3.73
C ALA A 82 -4.41 -0.16 -4.15
N ASP A 83 -5.73 -0.37 -4.10
CA ASP A 83 -6.40 -1.58 -4.56
C ASP A 83 -7.71 -1.24 -5.29
N PRO A 84 -7.86 -1.54 -6.59
CA PRO A 84 -9.05 -1.24 -7.38
C PRO A 84 -10.26 -2.06 -6.93
N LYS A 85 -10.05 -3.24 -6.31
CA LYS A 85 -11.18 -4.04 -5.80
C LYS A 85 -11.96 -3.28 -4.72
N LEU A 86 -11.32 -2.34 -4.04
CA LEU A 86 -11.99 -1.46 -3.08
C LEU A 86 -12.86 -0.40 -3.77
N ILE A 87 -12.56 -0.05 -5.01
CA ILE A 87 -13.37 0.85 -5.82
C ILE A 87 -14.52 0.09 -6.48
N ASP A 88 -14.30 -1.15 -6.91
CA ASP A 88 -15.38 -2.04 -7.37
C ASP A 88 -16.52 -2.07 -6.33
N GLY A 89 -16.19 -2.25 -5.05
CA GLY A 89 -17.17 -2.23 -3.95
C GLY A 89 -17.90 -0.89 -3.75
N LEU A 90 -17.34 0.24 -4.22
CA LEU A 90 -18.01 1.56 -4.21
C LEU A 90 -18.85 1.81 -5.47
N MET A 91 -18.58 1.08 -6.54
CA MET A 91 -19.34 1.14 -7.80
C MET A 91 -20.52 0.16 -7.82
N GLU A 92 -20.46 -0.88 -7.01
CA GLU A 92 -21.52 -1.88 -6.86
C GLU A 92 -22.65 -1.38 -5.94
N GLY A 93 -23.89 -1.79 -6.22
CA GLY A 93 -25.06 -1.52 -5.36
C GLY A 93 -26.14 -0.62 -5.98
N ALA A 94 -27.22 -0.40 -5.22
CA ALA A 94 -28.39 0.36 -5.69
C ALA A 94 -28.13 1.88 -5.80
N GLN A 95 -27.15 2.39 -5.05
CA GLN A 95 -26.69 3.78 -5.11
C GLN A 95 -25.16 3.81 -5.19
N PRO A 96 -24.59 3.62 -6.39
CA PRO A 96 -23.14 3.65 -6.59
C PRO A 96 -22.53 4.98 -6.12
N LEU A 97 -21.48 4.90 -5.33
CA LEU A 97 -20.73 6.06 -4.82
C LEU A 97 -19.60 6.47 -5.78
N ALA A 98 -19.22 5.58 -6.70
CA ALA A 98 -18.35 5.86 -7.84
C ALA A 98 -19.02 5.39 -9.13
N ARG A 99 -18.74 6.07 -10.26
CA ARG A 99 -19.31 5.70 -11.58
C ARG A 99 -18.32 5.03 -12.52
N TRP A 100 -17.04 5.34 -12.34
CA TRP A 100 -15.95 4.83 -13.16
C TRP A 100 -14.67 4.83 -12.33
N GLU A 101 -13.73 3.99 -12.74
CA GLU A 101 -12.37 4.02 -12.26
C GLU A 101 -11.36 3.95 -13.41
N ILE A 102 -10.15 4.42 -13.15
CA ILE A 102 -9.01 4.23 -14.03
C ILE A 102 -7.85 3.69 -13.22
N THR A 103 -7.34 2.55 -13.69
CA THR A 103 -6.04 1.99 -13.32
C THR A 103 -4.92 2.79 -13.98
N PHE A 104 -3.99 3.36 -13.20
CA PHE A 104 -2.90 4.16 -13.79
C PHE A 104 -1.48 3.81 -13.30
N ALA A 105 -1.33 3.04 -12.23
CA ALA A 105 0.00 2.63 -11.75
C ALA A 105 0.00 1.26 -11.07
N THR A 106 1.15 0.62 -11.11
CA THR A 106 1.47 -0.59 -10.34
C THR A 106 2.73 -0.35 -9.51
N THR A 107 2.89 -1.15 -8.46
CA THR A 107 4.08 -1.18 -7.62
C THR A 107 4.22 -2.61 -7.11
N ARG A 108 5.32 -2.91 -6.43
CA ARG A 108 5.60 -4.22 -5.86
C ARG A 108 5.95 -4.09 -4.39
N LEU A 109 5.65 -5.12 -3.61
CA LEU A 109 6.15 -5.24 -2.25
C LEU A 109 7.64 -5.54 -2.23
N VAL A 110 8.30 -4.93 -1.26
CA VAL A 110 9.70 -5.16 -0.88
C VAL A 110 9.79 -5.28 0.63
N VAL A 111 10.95 -5.73 1.11
CA VAL A 111 11.29 -5.62 2.53
C VAL A 111 12.31 -4.51 2.69
N GLY A 112 11.87 -3.34 3.16
CA GLY A 112 12.76 -2.28 3.60
C GLY A 112 13.44 -2.66 4.91
N TYR A 113 14.68 -2.21 5.12
CA TYR A 113 15.42 -2.47 6.36
C TYR A 113 16.11 -1.22 6.88
N ALA A 114 16.27 -1.13 8.20
CA ALA A 114 16.98 -0.02 8.82
C ALA A 114 18.48 -0.13 8.50
N ARG A 115 19.11 0.97 8.08
CA ARG A 115 20.55 0.99 7.73
C ARG A 115 21.45 0.56 8.88
N GLY A 116 21.10 0.94 10.11
CA GLY A 116 21.83 0.59 11.34
C GLY A 116 21.39 -0.74 11.97
N SER A 117 20.49 -1.51 11.33
CA SER A 117 20.09 -2.81 11.84
C SER A 117 21.27 -3.78 11.82
N ARG A 118 21.39 -4.61 12.86
CA ARG A 118 22.35 -5.73 12.87
C ARG A 118 22.10 -6.75 11.76
N PHE A 119 20.92 -6.73 11.15
CA PHE A 119 20.50 -7.60 10.05
C PHE A 119 20.77 -6.98 8.66
N ALA A 120 21.27 -5.75 8.59
CA ALA A 120 21.43 -5.01 7.34
C ALA A 120 22.33 -5.75 6.33
N ASP A 121 23.43 -6.37 6.80
CA ASP A 121 24.33 -7.13 5.94
C ASP A 121 23.66 -8.37 5.35
N ASP A 122 22.81 -9.06 6.12
CA ASP A 122 22.08 -10.21 5.62
C ASP A 122 21.01 -9.82 4.60
N PHE A 123 20.34 -8.69 4.77
CA PHE A 123 19.48 -8.13 3.71
C PHE A 123 20.27 -7.73 2.45
N GLN A 124 21.50 -7.21 2.59
CA GLN A 124 22.37 -6.96 1.42
C GLN A 124 22.78 -8.25 0.71
N ARG A 125 23.03 -9.33 1.46
CA ARG A 125 23.31 -10.66 0.89
C ARG A 125 22.11 -11.22 0.13
N VAL A 126 20.87 -10.90 0.54
CA VAL A 126 19.67 -11.20 -0.26
C VAL A 126 19.72 -10.48 -1.61
N ALA A 127 20.06 -9.19 -1.64
CA ALA A 127 20.18 -8.43 -2.88
C ALA A 127 21.25 -9.02 -3.83
N ARG A 128 22.32 -9.61 -3.27
CA ARG A 128 23.37 -10.34 -4.01
C ARG A 128 23.00 -11.78 -4.35
N ARG A 129 21.81 -12.25 -3.97
CA ARG A 129 21.32 -13.63 -4.14
C ARG A 129 22.14 -14.68 -3.39
N GLU A 130 22.85 -14.28 -2.35
CA GLU A 130 23.66 -15.15 -1.49
C GLU A 130 22.84 -15.74 -0.31
N LYS A 131 21.69 -15.14 0.00
CA LYS A 131 20.78 -15.57 1.06
C LYS A 131 19.32 -15.46 0.59
N LYS A 132 18.43 -16.32 1.09
CA LYS A 132 17.00 -16.21 0.80
C LYS A 132 16.35 -15.21 1.75
N ILE A 133 15.45 -14.38 1.22
CA ILE A 133 14.72 -13.39 2.05
C ILE A 133 13.95 -14.03 3.21
N GLY A 134 13.35 -15.21 2.98
CA GLY A 134 12.62 -15.94 4.02
C GLY A 134 13.49 -16.36 5.20
N ASP A 135 14.77 -16.68 4.95
CA ASP A 135 15.70 -17.08 6.00
C ASP A 135 16.09 -15.86 6.86
N VAL A 136 16.34 -14.72 6.22
CA VAL A 136 16.65 -13.46 6.92
C VAL A 136 15.47 -12.98 7.76
N LEU A 137 14.26 -13.02 7.20
CA LEU A 137 13.04 -12.64 7.92
C LEU A 137 12.78 -13.49 9.17
N LEU A 138 13.25 -14.75 9.19
CA LEU A 138 13.10 -15.67 10.31
C LEU A 138 14.25 -15.61 11.33
N GLU A 139 15.22 -14.70 11.16
CA GLU A 139 16.34 -14.62 12.07
C GLU A 139 15.91 -14.23 13.50
N PRO A 140 16.49 -14.88 14.53
CA PRO A 140 16.14 -14.61 15.91
C PRO A 140 16.32 -13.13 16.29
N GLY A 141 15.24 -12.57 16.83
CA GLY A 141 15.21 -11.21 17.35
C GLY A 141 15.09 -10.11 16.29
N LEU A 142 14.75 -10.43 15.04
CA LEU A 142 14.37 -9.46 14.03
C LEU A 142 13.01 -8.83 14.39
N ARG A 143 12.95 -7.50 14.46
CA ARG A 143 11.71 -6.73 14.67
C ARG A 143 11.14 -6.32 13.32
N LEU A 144 9.99 -6.91 12.96
CA LEU A 144 9.29 -6.64 11.71
C LEU A 144 8.13 -5.66 11.93
N GLY A 145 8.04 -4.61 11.11
CA GLY A 145 6.89 -3.72 11.02
C GLY A 145 6.03 -3.98 9.78
N ARG A 146 4.71 -3.82 9.91
CA ARG A 146 3.74 -3.85 8.80
C ARG A 146 2.48 -3.06 9.18
N THR A 147 1.68 -2.66 8.21
CA THR A 147 0.41 -1.98 8.48
C THR A 147 -0.71 -2.95 8.83
N ASP A 148 -1.81 -2.44 9.41
CA ASP A 148 -2.96 -3.26 9.82
C ASP A 148 -3.66 -3.84 8.57
N PRO A 149 -3.70 -5.18 8.41
CA PRO A 149 -4.39 -5.81 7.27
C PRO A 149 -5.89 -5.54 7.23
N ALA A 150 -6.51 -5.08 8.33
CA ALA A 150 -7.91 -4.70 8.35
C ALA A 150 -8.18 -3.28 7.79
N LEU A 151 -7.14 -2.48 7.57
CA LEU A 151 -7.27 -1.06 7.20
C LEU A 151 -6.49 -0.70 5.93
N ASP A 152 -5.43 -1.44 5.61
CA ASP A 152 -4.48 -1.07 4.56
C ASP A 152 -4.16 -2.26 3.63
N PRO A 153 -4.27 -2.07 2.30
CA PRO A 153 -3.74 -2.99 1.30
C PRO A 153 -2.33 -3.49 1.54
N LYS A 154 -1.40 -2.65 1.98
CA LYS A 154 -0.04 -3.11 2.27
C LYS A 154 -0.01 -4.14 3.39
N GLY A 155 -0.87 -3.98 4.39
CA GLY A 155 -1.02 -4.88 5.52
C GLY A 155 -1.45 -6.27 5.09
N TYR A 156 -2.56 -6.42 4.38
CA TYR A 156 -3.02 -7.75 3.93
C TYR A 156 -2.13 -8.32 2.83
N ARG A 157 -1.53 -7.48 1.98
CA ARG A 157 -0.55 -7.93 0.97
C ARG A 157 0.71 -8.51 1.60
N SER A 158 1.15 -8.03 2.76
CA SER A 158 2.27 -8.65 3.49
C SER A 158 1.98 -10.10 3.91
N ILE A 159 0.73 -10.39 4.28
CA ILE A 159 0.27 -11.75 4.61
C ILE A 159 0.26 -12.62 3.36
N ILE A 160 -0.27 -12.12 2.24
CA ILE A 160 -0.29 -12.85 0.97
C ILE A 160 1.14 -13.14 0.51
N ALA A 161 2.01 -12.13 0.50
CA ALA A 161 3.40 -12.25 0.08
C ALA A 161 4.16 -13.31 0.90
N THR A 162 3.97 -13.37 2.21
CA THR A 162 4.61 -14.38 3.05
C THR A 162 4.08 -15.79 2.83
N LYS A 163 2.77 -15.94 2.55
CA LYS A 163 2.18 -17.23 2.11
C LYS A 163 2.75 -17.68 0.77
N LEU A 164 2.94 -16.76 -0.19
CA LEU A 164 3.54 -17.05 -1.50
C LEU A 164 5.03 -17.40 -1.38
N LEU A 165 5.79 -16.70 -0.52
CA LEU A 165 7.18 -17.05 -0.21
C LEU A 165 7.30 -18.48 0.33
N ALA A 166 6.38 -18.91 1.20
CA ALA A 166 6.34 -20.27 1.72
C ALA A 166 6.18 -21.29 0.58
N ARG A 167 5.24 -21.04 -0.34
CA ARG A 167 4.99 -21.89 -1.50
C ARG A 167 6.14 -21.91 -2.51
N GLY A 168 6.87 -20.80 -2.65
CA GLY A 168 7.99 -20.63 -3.58
C GLY A 168 9.31 -21.27 -3.15
N GLY A 169 9.30 -22.21 -2.20
CA GLY A 169 10.51 -22.89 -1.70
C GLY A 169 11.05 -22.35 -0.36
N GLY A 170 10.21 -21.63 0.39
CA GLY A 170 10.42 -21.34 1.81
C GLY A 170 9.85 -22.45 2.72
N PRO A 171 10.05 -22.35 4.04
CA PRO A 171 9.39 -23.26 4.99
C PRO A 171 7.86 -23.19 4.85
N PRO A 172 7.12 -24.31 4.84
CA PRO A 172 5.66 -24.30 4.70
C PRO A 172 4.93 -23.48 5.77
N ASP A 173 5.56 -23.31 6.94
CA ASP A 173 5.04 -22.55 8.07
C ASP A 173 5.65 -21.15 8.22
N LEU A 174 6.34 -20.63 7.18
CA LEU A 174 6.99 -19.32 7.16
C LEU A 174 6.05 -18.21 7.63
N ALA A 175 4.84 -18.11 7.07
CA ALA A 175 3.88 -17.06 7.43
C ALA A 175 3.51 -17.10 8.92
N ARG A 176 3.28 -18.30 9.46
CA ARG A 176 2.96 -18.50 10.89
C ARG A 176 4.14 -18.14 11.79
N ARG A 177 5.35 -18.55 11.42
CA ARG A 177 6.58 -18.26 12.19
C ARG A 177 6.95 -16.79 12.17
N LEU A 178 6.79 -16.12 11.03
CA LEU A 178 7.16 -14.73 10.84
C LEU A 178 6.11 -13.77 11.42
N LEU A 179 4.83 -13.98 11.11
CA LEU A 179 3.77 -13.04 11.45
C LEU A 179 3.06 -13.38 12.76
N GLY A 180 3.04 -14.66 13.14
CA GLY A 180 2.16 -15.15 14.19
C GLY A 180 0.69 -15.00 13.78
N ALA A 181 -0.08 -14.25 14.58
CA ALA A 181 -1.43 -13.87 14.22
C ALA A 181 -1.45 -12.85 13.07
N GLU A 182 -2.44 -12.93 12.18
CA GLU A 182 -2.58 -11.97 11.08
C GLU A 182 -2.71 -10.52 11.58
N ARG A 183 -3.25 -10.30 12.78
CA ARG A 183 -3.28 -8.98 13.45
C ARG A 183 -2.36 -8.89 14.67
N ASN A 184 -1.15 -9.43 14.58
CA ASN A 184 -0.16 -9.38 15.65
C ASN A 184 0.18 -7.92 16.07
N PRO A 185 -0.19 -7.47 17.28
CA PRO A 185 -0.02 -6.08 17.69
C PRO A 185 1.45 -5.66 17.82
N ALA A 186 2.38 -6.62 17.98
CA ALA A 186 3.81 -6.32 18.06
C ALA A 186 4.42 -5.87 16.71
N GLN A 187 3.71 -6.13 15.60
CA GLN A 187 4.19 -5.81 14.25
C GLN A 187 3.32 -4.75 13.55
N ILE A 188 2.10 -4.51 14.02
CA ILE A 188 1.20 -3.52 13.44
C ILE A 188 1.65 -2.12 13.83
N LEU A 189 1.99 -1.32 12.83
CA LEU A 189 2.29 0.09 12.98
C LEU A 189 1.37 0.92 12.07
N PRO A 190 0.93 2.11 12.51
CA PRO A 190 0.25 3.05 11.63
C PRO A 190 1.13 3.39 10.42
N GLU A 191 0.51 3.46 9.24
CA GLU A 191 1.15 3.76 7.96
C GLU A 191 1.99 5.04 8.03
N GLU A 192 1.45 6.06 8.69
CA GLU A 192 2.05 7.38 8.83
C GLU A 192 3.37 7.35 9.64
N THR A 193 3.57 6.31 10.45
CA THR A 193 4.73 6.18 11.34
C THR A 193 5.68 5.05 10.97
N LEU A 194 5.23 4.07 10.17
CA LEU A 194 5.99 2.85 9.86
C LEU A 194 7.38 3.16 9.30
N LEU A 195 7.47 4.07 8.32
CA LEU A 195 8.74 4.47 7.71
C LEU A 195 9.66 5.18 8.70
N ALA A 196 9.14 6.08 9.53
CA ALA A 196 9.94 6.78 10.55
C ALA A 196 10.47 5.81 11.62
N ARG A 197 9.66 4.81 12.01
CA ARG A 197 10.07 3.73 12.92
C ARG A 197 11.17 2.86 12.31
N LEU A 198 11.09 2.59 11.00
CA LEU A 198 12.15 1.86 10.29
C LEU A 198 13.44 2.68 10.19
N GLU A 199 13.35 3.95 9.82
CA GLU A 199 14.50 4.85 9.66
C GLU A 199 15.24 5.09 10.99
N SER A 200 14.50 5.18 12.11
CA SER A 200 15.05 5.30 13.46
C SER A 200 15.60 3.98 14.03
N GLY A 201 15.29 2.85 13.40
CA GLY A 201 15.68 1.52 13.89
C GLY A 201 14.82 1.01 15.04
N ASP A 202 13.62 1.55 15.25
CA ASP A 202 12.61 0.99 16.17
C ASP A 202 12.12 -0.38 15.68
N VAL A 203 12.10 -0.57 14.36
CA VAL A 203 11.97 -1.88 13.69
C VAL A 203 13.17 -2.10 12.78
N ASP A 204 13.58 -3.36 12.62
CA ASP A 204 14.73 -3.74 11.83
C ASP A 204 14.39 -3.86 10.34
N ALA A 205 13.16 -4.26 10.05
CA ALA A 205 12.63 -4.42 8.70
C ALA A 205 11.13 -4.11 8.63
N ALA A 206 10.64 -3.75 7.45
CA ALA A 206 9.22 -3.55 7.20
C ALA A 206 8.81 -3.93 5.77
N PHE A 207 7.57 -4.40 5.61
CA PHE A 207 6.97 -4.52 4.27
C PHE A 207 6.58 -3.14 3.75
N LEU A 208 7.14 -2.77 2.60
CA LEU A 208 6.93 -1.48 1.94
C LEU A 208 6.54 -1.71 0.48
N TYR A 209 5.89 -0.74 -0.16
CA TYR A 209 5.92 -0.67 -1.61
C TYR A 209 7.27 -0.11 -2.09
N ALA A 210 7.80 -0.63 -3.20
CA ALA A 210 9.09 -0.19 -3.75
C ALA A 210 9.14 1.33 -3.99
N THR A 211 8.03 1.91 -4.45
CA THR A 211 7.88 3.35 -4.64
C THR A 211 8.07 4.16 -3.36
N GLU A 212 7.58 3.67 -2.22
CA GLU A 212 7.76 4.33 -0.92
C GLU A 212 9.21 4.25 -0.46
N ALA A 213 9.81 3.06 -0.58
CA ALA A 213 11.20 2.84 -0.20
C ALA A 213 12.15 3.73 -1.01
N ILE A 214 11.92 3.84 -2.33
CA ILE A 214 12.68 4.73 -3.23
C ILE A 214 12.47 6.19 -2.84
N ALA A 215 11.23 6.63 -2.64
CA ALA A 215 10.91 8.03 -2.30
C ALA A 215 11.56 8.49 -0.98
N ARG A 216 11.77 7.56 -0.04
CA ARG A 216 12.40 7.81 1.27
C ARG A 216 13.87 7.42 1.35
N ASN A 217 14.47 6.92 0.26
CA ASN A 217 15.84 6.40 0.22
C ASN A 217 16.11 5.32 1.30
N VAL A 218 15.10 4.51 1.59
CA VAL A 218 15.18 3.35 2.47
C VAL A 218 15.82 2.20 1.69
N PRO A 219 16.88 1.56 2.19
CA PRO A 219 17.42 0.38 1.53
C PRO A 219 16.43 -0.78 1.68
N PHE A 220 16.32 -1.61 0.64
CA PHE A 220 15.36 -2.70 0.62
C PHE A 220 15.92 -3.93 -0.08
N ALA A 221 15.39 -5.09 0.30
CA ALA A 221 15.61 -6.35 -0.37
C ALA A 221 14.38 -6.72 -1.22
N GLU A 222 14.66 -7.31 -2.38
CA GLU A 222 13.64 -7.74 -3.33
C GLU A 222 12.91 -8.99 -2.84
N LEU A 223 11.58 -8.97 -2.99
CA LEU A 223 10.78 -10.18 -2.99
C LEU A 223 10.81 -10.80 -4.40
N PRO A 224 10.83 -12.14 -4.54
CA PRO A 224 10.75 -12.78 -5.84
C PRO A 224 9.44 -12.40 -6.54
N VAL A 225 9.44 -12.40 -7.87
CA VAL A 225 8.25 -12.04 -8.69
C VAL A 225 7.02 -12.88 -8.31
N SER A 226 7.20 -14.15 -7.92
CA SER A 226 6.12 -15.01 -7.44
C SER A 226 5.47 -14.56 -6.13
N ALA A 227 6.09 -13.66 -5.36
CA ALA A 227 5.60 -13.23 -4.05
C ALA A 227 5.51 -11.70 -3.86
N ASN A 228 6.03 -10.89 -4.79
CA ASN A 228 6.11 -9.45 -4.64
C ASN A 228 4.81 -8.69 -4.99
N LEU A 229 3.81 -9.38 -5.56
CA LEU A 229 2.48 -8.83 -5.87
C LEU A 229 2.49 -7.64 -6.85
N GLY A 230 3.55 -7.51 -7.65
CA GLY A 230 3.71 -6.35 -8.53
C GLY A 230 3.62 -6.62 -10.03
N ASP A 231 3.56 -7.89 -10.43
CA ASP A 231 3.44 -8.29 -11.83
C ASP A 231 1.97 -8.66 -12.17
N PRO A 232 1.27 -7.86 -12.99
CA PRO A 232 -0.09 -8.17 -13.41
C PRO A 232 -0.25 -9.51 -14.12
N GLU A 233 0.79 -10.01 -14.79
CA GLU A 233 0.73 -11.32 -15.47
C GLU A 233 0.63 -12.48 -14.48
N GLN A 234 1.01 -12.26 -13.22
CA GLN A 234 0.97 -13.23 -12.12
C GLN A 234 -0.32 -13.15 -11.30
N ALA A 235 -1.32 -12.36 -11.70
CA ALA A 235 -2.52 -12.11 -10.89
C ALA A 235 -3.25 -13.39 -10.43
N ALA A 236 -3.34 -14.40 -11.29
CA ALA A 236 -3.95 -15.69 -10.94
C ALA A 236 -3.13 -16.45 -9.88
N HIS A 237 -1.80 -16.39 -9.96
CA HIS A 237 -0.91 -16.98 -8.96
C HIS A 237 -1.05 -16.27 -7.61
N TYR A 238 -1.09 -14.93 -7.62
CA TYR A 238 -1.25 -14.13 -6.41
C TYR A 238 -2.59 -14.32 -5.70
N ALA A 239 -3.62 -14.76 -6.43
CA ALA A 239 -4.96 -15.03 -5.90
C ALA A 239 -5.13 -16.46 -5.36
N SER A 240 -4.14 -17.35 -5.52
CA SER A 240 -4.20 -18.76 -5.10
C SER A 240 -3.94 -18.99 -3.61
#